data_AF-A0A0C9VAZ3-F1
#
_entry.id   AF-A0A0C9VAZ3-F1
#
_cell.length_a   1.000
_cell.length_b   1.000
_cell.length_c   1.000
_cell.angle_alpha   90.00
_cell.angle_beta   90.00
_cell.angle_gamma   90.00
#
_symmetry.space_group_name_H-M   'P 1'
#
loop_
_entity.id
_entity.type
_entity.pdbx_description
1 polymer ?
#
loop_
_entity_poly.entity_id
_entity_poly.type
_entity_poly.pdbx_seq_one_letter_code
_entity_poly.pdbx_strand_id
1 'polypeptide(L)'
;MVPKIYGSTVAICARRVLFVCHELNILYEVIRVYIANDDHKKPAHLEKQPFGQIPYIDDDGFILFKSRAICRYLVRKYGHQGTPDLLSTDIQQEALFEQAASIESFNYDPNASGIAIKRFFRPIRGIATNEARVQEYVENLGEKLDAYDVVLSKQKYLAGDNATLADIFHVPYGMMVIKAGFGDVFEKRANVWRWLNELRNRPGWLAVEALDTPQSN
;
A
#
# COMPACT_ATOMS: atom_id res chain seq x y z
N MET A 1 16.31 -10.87 16.42
CA MET A 1 16.70 -9.69 15.64
C MET A 1 15.44 -9.09 15.02
N VAL A 2 15.50 -7.89 14.44
CA VAL A 2 14.32 -7.23 13.83
C VAL A 2 14.39 -7.33 12.31
N PRO A 3 13.25 -7.44 11.58
CA PRO A 3 13.26 -7.47 10.13
C PRO A 3 13.84 -6.18 9.56
N LYS A 4 14.73 -6.33 8.57
CA LYS A 4 15.32 -5.24 7.80
C LYS A 4 14.51 -5.02 6.54
N ILE A 5 14.04 -3.80 6.32
CA ILE A 5 13.24 -3.40 5.16
C ILE A 5 14.13 -2.58 4.23
N TYR A 6 14.51 -3.19 3.11
CA TYR A 6 15.32 -2.53 2.08
C TYR A 6 14.41 -1.73 1.15
N GLY A 7 14.43 -0.40 1.28
CA GLY A 7 13.52 0.48 0.55
C GLY A 7 13.67 1.95 0.91
N SER A 8 12.57 2.69 0.90
CA SER A 8 12.55 4.11 1.19
C SER A 8 11.22 4.48 1.85
N THR A 9 11.24 5.32 2.89
CA THR A 9 10.04 5.73 3.63
C THR A 9 9.04 6.53 2.78
N VAL A 10 9.50 7.11 1.67
CA VAL A 10 8.65 7.81 0.70
C VAL A 10 8.16 6.92 -0.45
N ALA A 11 8.65 5.68 -0.56
CA ALA A 11 8.23 4.77 -1.61
C ALA A 11 6.91 4.08 -1.26
N ILE A 12 5.92 4.20 -2.13
CA ILE A 12 4.52 3.78 -1.87
C ILE A 12 4.41 2.31 -1.47
N CYS A 13 5.10 1.42 -2.19
CA CYS A 13 5.12 -0.01 -1.86
C CYS A 13 5.84 -0.32 -0.54
N ALA A 14 6.83 0.48 -0.15
CA ALA A 14 7.50 0.34 1.15
C ALA A 14 6.59 0.84 2.27
N ARG A 15 5.90 1.97 2.09
CA ARG A 15 4.89 2.47 3.03
C ARG A 15 3.79 1.46 3.33
N ARG A 16 3.39 0.64 2.35
CA ARG A 16 2.47 -0.49 2.58
C ARG A 16 3.00 -1.48 3.62
N VAL A 17 4.29 -1.82 3.56
CA VAL A 17 4.95 -2.71 4.52
C VAL A 17 5.06 -2.02 5.89
N LEU A 18 5.52 -0.77 5.91
CA LEU A 18 5.66 0.01 7.15
C LEU A 18 4.32 0.17 7.88
N PHE A 19 3.23 0.37 7.14
CA PHE A 19 1.89 0.45 7.72
C PHE A 19 1.55 -0.84 8.48
N VAL A 20 1.78 -2.00 7.87
CA VAL A 20 1.57 -3.29 8.56
C VAL A 20 2.50 -3.45 9.76
N CYS A 21 3.76 -3.02 9.66
CA CYS A 21 4.67 -3.03 10.81
C CYS A 21 4.11 -2.21 11.99
N HIS A 22 3.57 -1.01 11.73
CA HIS A 22 2.99 -0.18 12.79
C HIS A 22 1.67 -0.74 13.33
N GLU A 23 0.81 -1.32 12.50
CA GLU A 23 -0.42 -1.99 12.95
C GLU A 23 -0.12 -3.17 13.91
N LEU A 24 0.99 -3.86 13.68
CA LEU A 24 1.40 -5.04 14.44
C LEU A 24 2.42 -4.74 15.54
N ASN A 25 2.78 -3.47 15.76
CA ASN A 25 3.85 -3.05 16.69
C ASN A 25 5.19 -3.78 16.45
N ILE A 26 5.51 -4.07 15.20
CA ILE A 26 6.77 -4.72 14.81
C ILE A 26 7.89 -3.69 14.87
N LEU A 27 8.94 -3.97 15.64
CA LEU A 27 10.20 -3.24 15.52
C LEU A 27 10.88 -3.65 14.21
N TYR A 28 11.41 -2.69 13.45
CA TYR A 28 12.06 -2.92 12.16
C TYR A 28 13.21 -1.94 11.96
N GLU A 29 14.11 -2.27 11.04
CA GLU A 29 15.15 -1.37 10.54
C GLU A 29 14.90 -1.05 9.07
N VAL A 30 14.94 0.23 8.67
CA VAL A 30 14.86 0.60 7.25
C VAL A 30 16.26 0.77 6.68
N ILE A 31 16.64 -0.12 5.76
CA ILE A 31 17.88 0.02 4.98
C ILE A 31 17.55 0.81 3.72
N ARG A 32 18.05 2.05 3.67
CA ARG A 32 17.69 2.98 2.59
C ARG A 32 18.28 2.57 1.26
N VAL A 33 17.43 2.50 0.23
CA VAL A 33 17.80 2.26 -1.18
C VAL A 33 17.48 3.51 -1.99
N TYR A 34 18.48 4.16 -2.58
CA TYR A 34 18.29 5.39 -3.35
C TYR A 34 17.93 5.07 -4.80
N ILE A 35 16.62 5.11 -5.12
CA ILE A 35 16.13 4.93 -6.50
C ILE A 35 16.74 5.97 -7.45
N ALA A 36 16.99 7.21 -6.98
CA ALA A 36 17.58 8.27 -7.79
C ALA A 36 19.01 7.94 -8.27
N ASN A 37 19.73 7.09 -7.54
CA ASN A 37 21.08 6.64 -7.88
C ASN A 37 21.09 5.26 -8.55
N ASP A 38 19.91 4.75 -8.93
CA ASP A 38 19.72 3.40 -9.45
C ASP A 38 20.25 2.28 -8.53
N ASP A 39 20.29 2.48 -7.21
CA ASP A 39 20.78 1.46 -6.26
C ASP A 39 20.01 0.14 -6.37
N HIS A 40 18.68 0.24 -6.54
CA HIS A 40 17.78 -0.87 -6.81
C HIS A 40 18.08 -1.67 -8.10
N LYS A 41 18.99 -1.19 -8.95
CA LYS A 41 19.44 -1.87 -10.17
C LYS A 41 20.86 -2.44 -10.06
N LYS A 42 21.56 -2.20 -8.94
CA LYS A 42 22.92 -2.72 -8.72
C LYS A 42 22.90 -4.24 -8.48
N PRO A 43 23.96 -4.98 -8.86
CA PRO A 43 24.01 -6.44 -8.72
C PRO A 43 23.67 -6.96 -7.32
N ALA A 44 24.17 -6.29 -6.26
CA ALA A 44 23.89 -6.68 -4.88
C ALA A 44 22.39 -6.61 -4.51
N HIS A 45 21.65 -5.63 -5.06
CA HIS A 45 20.20 -5.54 -4.87
C HIS A 45 19.47 -6.57 -5.74
N LEU A 46 19.90 -6.73 -7.00
CA LEU A 46 19.29 -7.67 -7.94
C LEU A 46 19.41 -9.13 -7.51
N GLU A 47 20.47 -9.49 -6.77
CA GLU A 47 20.62 -10.80 -6.16
C GLU A 47 19.47 -11.14 -5.21
N LYS A 48 19.00 -10.15 -4.44
CA LYS A 48 17.90 -10.32 -3.46
C LYS A 48 16.53 -10.00 -4.07
N GLN A 49 16.49 -9.10 -5.05
CA GLN A 49 15.29 -8.62 -5.70
C GLN A 49 15.52 -8.53 -7.23
N PRO A 50 15.27 -9.62 -7.98
CA PRO A 50 15.68 -9.72 -9.39
C PRO A 50 14.91 -8.80 -10.36
N PHE A 51 13.81 -8.18 -9.92
CA PHE A 51 13.05 -7.22 -10.74
C PHE A 51 13.61 -5.79 -10.65
N GLY A 52 14.61 -5.57 -9.80
CA GLY A 52 15.16 -4.26 -9.49
C GLY A 52 14.08 -3.30 -9.02
N GLN A 53 13.28 -3.70 -8.04
CA GLN A 53 12.21 -2.94 -7.40
C GLN A 53 12.44 -2.89 -5.89
N ILE A 54 11.71 -2.01 -5.20
CA ILE A 54 11.63 -1.96 -3.74
C ILE A 54 10.17 -2.06 -3.27
N PRO A 55 9.89 -2.54 -2.06
CA PRO A 55 10.84 -3.08 -1.08
C PRO A 55 11.15 -4.57 -1.27
N TYR A 56 12.23 -5.02 -0.62
CA TYR A 56 12.38 -6.38 -0.13
C TYR A 56 12.69 -6.35 1.38
N ILE A 57 12.56 -7.49 2.07
CA ILE A 57 12.97 -7.65 3.47
C ILE A 57 14.06 -8.70 3.62
N ASP A 58 14.84 -8.56 4.68
CA ASP A 58 15.68 -9.61 5.27
C ASP A 58 15.23 -9.81 6.71
N ASP A 59 14.70 -10.98 7.01
CA ASP A 59 14.24 -11.35 8.33
C ASP A 59 14.96 -12.63 8.76
N ASP A 60 16.07 -12.45 9.46
CA ASP A 60 16.97 -13.51 9.92
C ASP A 60 17.50 -14.40 8.78
N GLY A 61 17.85 -13.79 7.64
CA GLY A 61 18.35 -14.48 6.45
C GLY A 61 17.23 -14.91 5.48
N PHE A 62 15.97 -14.80 5.88
CA PHE A 62 14.84 -15.03 4.97
C PHE A 62 14.59 -13.78 4.12
N ILE A 63 14.86 -13.91 2.82
CA ILE A 63 14.70 -12.83 1.84
C ILE A 63 13.34 -12.95 1.16
N LEU A 64 12.52 -11.89 1.25
CA LEU A 64 11.21 -11.83 0.61
C LEU A 64 10.97 -10.48 -0.05
N PHE A 65 10.46 -10.49 -1.28
CA PHE A 65 10.09 -9.29 -2.04
C PHE A 65 8.62 -9.34 -2.49
N LYS A 66 8.13 -8.23 -3.07
CA LYS A 66 6.72 -7.89 -3.29
C LYS A 66 6.02 -7.48 -1.99
N SER A 67 5.68 -6.19 -1.89
CA SER A 67 5.09 -5.61 -0.67
C SER A 67 3.87 -6.38 -0.15
N ARG A 68 2.98 -6.87 -1.02
CA ARG A 68 1.77 -7.61 -0.61
C ARG A 68 2.10 -8.99 -0.03
N ALA A 69 3.15 -9.65 -0.54
CA ALA A 69 3.62 -10.91 0.01
C ALA A 69 4.32 -10.70 1.36
N ILE A 70 5.15 -9.65 1.45
CA ILE A 70 5.79 -9.21 2.69
C ILE A 70 4.73 -8.95 3.78
N CYS A 71 3.68 -8.18 3.48
CA CYS A 71 2.62 -7.89 4.44
C CYS A 71 1.92 -9.16 4.96
N ARG A 72 1.59 -10.11 4.08
CA ARG A 72 1.01 -11.40 4.48
C ARG A 72 1.95 -12.17 5.42
N TYR A 73 3.23 -12.25 5.06
CA TYR A 73 4.25 -12.89 5.89
C TYR A 73 4.38 -12.25 7.27
N LEU A 74 4.42 -10.91 7.34
CA LEU A 74 4.55 -10.19 8.61
C LEU A 74 3.34 -10.42 9.53
N VAL A 75 2.11 -10.40 9.00
CA VAL A 75 0.92 -10.73 9.78
C VAL A 75 0.98 -12.16 10.31
N ARG A 76 1.34 -13.14 9.47
CA ARG A 76 1.41 -14.55 9.89
C ARG A 76 2.53 -14.80 10.91
N LYS A 77 3.68 -14.12 10.81
CA LYS A 77 4.83 -14.34 11.70
C LYS A 77 4.75 -13.55 13.01
N TYR A 78 4.30 -12.30 12.97
CA TYR A 78 4.36 -11.37 14.10
C TYR A 78 2.98 -11.00 14.67
N GLY A 79 1.89 -11.41 14.03
CA GLY A 79 0.55 -11.24 14.58
C GLY A 79 0.45 -11.93 15.94
N HIS A 80 -0.04 -11.20 16.94
CA HIS A 80 -0.18 -11.69 18.31
C HIS A 80 -1.38 -11.06 19.01
N GLN A 81 -1.74 -11.60 20.18
CA GLN A 81 -2.82 -11.05 21.00
C GLN A 81 -2.59 -9.56 21.28
N GLY A 82 -3.59 -8.73 20.98
CA GLY A 82 -3.49 -7.28 21.14
C GLY A 82 -3.10 -6.53 19.85
N THR A 83 -2.75 -7.24 18.77
CA THR A 83 -2.66 -6.66 17.42
C THR A 83 -3.92 -6.93 16.61
N PRO A 84 -4.24 -6.09 15.61
CA PRO A 84 -5.39 -6.33 14.74
C PRO A 84 -5.25 -7.64 13.94
N ASP A 85 -6.32 -8.43 13.87
CA ASP A 85 -6.39 -9.58 12.98
C ASP A 85 -6.63 -9.11 11.54
N LEU A 86 -5.55 -8.92 10.78
CA LEU A 86 -5.58 -8.44 9.40
C LEU A 86 -5.61 -9.57 8.37
N LEU A 87 -5.51 -10.83 8.79
CA LEU A 87 -5.50 -11.99 7.92
C LEU A 87 -5.98 -13.23 8.68
N SER A 88 -7.26 -13.53 8.56
CA SER A 88 -7.89 -14.65 9.26
C SER A 88 -7.28 -16.01 8.89
N THR A 89 -7.44 -16.99 9.77
CA THR A 89 -7.15 -18.42 9.50
C THR A 89 -8.42 -19.22 9.18
N ASP A 90 -9.60 -18.61 9.28
CA ASP A 90 -10.84 -19.23 8.82
C ASP A 90 -10.87 -19.28 7.29
N ILE A 91 -11.23 -20.43 6.74
CA ILE A 91 -11.14 -20.69 5.29
C ILE A 91 -12.08 -19.79 4.47
N GLN A 92 -13.26 -19.46 5.00
CA GLN A 92 -14.22 -18.61 4.28
C GLN A 92 -13.78 -17.14 4.34
N GLN A 93 -13.30 -16.69 5.51
CA GLN A 93 -12.75 -15.34 5.66
C GLN A 93 -11.46 -15.15 4.83
N GLU A 94 -10.60 -16.16 4.75
CA GLU A 94 -9.41 -16.14 3.90
C GLU A 94 -9.79 -16.06 2.41
N ALA A 95 -10.84 -16.78 1.98
CA ALA A 95 -11.35 -16.68 0.61
C ALA A 95 -11.90 -15.28 0.28
N LEU A 96 -12.64 -14.66 1.21
CA LEU A 96 -13.13 -13.28 1.06
C LEU A 96 -12.00 -12.26 1.03
N PHE A 97 -10.96 -12.46 1.85
CA PHE A 97 -9.74 -11.66 1.79
C PHE A 97 -9.06 -11.77 0.43
N GLU A 98 -8.86 -12.98 -0.10
CA GLU A 98 -8.20 -13.15 -1.41
C GLU A 98 -9.04 -12.58 -2.56
N GLN A 99 -10.38 -12.66 -2.48
CA GLN A 99 -11.26 -11.93 -3.40
C GLN A 99 -10.97 -10.42 -3.34
N ALA A 100 -10.99 -9.82 -2.15
CA ALA A 100 -10.74 -8.39 -1.98
C ALA A 100 -9.32 -7.97 -2.42
N ALA A 101 -8.30 -8.77 -2.11
CA ALA A 101 -6.91 -8.53 -2.50
C ALA A 101 -6.70 -8.65 -4.02
N SER A 102 -7.43 -9.54 -4.68
CA SER A 102 -7.46 -9.65 -6.14
C SER A 102 -8.11 -8.42 -6.78
N ILE A 103 -9.26 -7.98 -6.26
CA ILE A 103 -9.90 -6.74 -6.73
C ILE A 103 -8.93 -5.55 -6.59
N GLU A 104 -8.25 -5.42 -5.45
CA GLU A 104 -7.25 -4.38 -5.23
C GLU A 104 -6.13 -4.43 -6.28
N SER A 105 -5.57 -5.62 -6.54
CA SER A 105 -4.41 -5.79 -7.42
C SER A 105 -4.73 -5.56 -8.90
N PHE A 106 -5.96 -5.88 -9.34
CA PHE A 106 -6.31 -5.90 -10.76
C PHE A 106 -7.30 -4.83 -11.20
N ASN A 107 -8.12 -4.29 -10.29
CA ASN A 107 -9.09 -3.25 -10.62
C ASN A 107 -8.67 -1.87 -10.08
N TYR A 108 -8.07 -1.82 -8.90
CA TYR A 108 -7.69 -0.57 -8.23
C TYR A 108 -6.26 -0.12 -8.54
N ASP A 109 -5.27 -0.95 -8.21
CA ASP A 109 -3.84 -0.62 -8.27
C ASP A 109 -3.39 -0.13 -9.66
N PRO A 110 -3.81 -0.72 -10.80
CA PRO A 110 -3.37 -0.26 -12.11
C PRO A 110 -3.75 1.21 -12.40
N ASN A 111 -4.92 1.63 -11.93
CA ASN A 111 -5.43 2.99 -12.13
C ASN A 111 -4.84 3.95 -11.11
N ALA A 112 -4.89 3.61 -9.81
CA ALA A 112 -4.38 4.46 -8.73
C ALA A 112 -2.86 4.66 -8.82
N SER A 113 -2.10 3.60 -9.10
CA SER A 113 -0.66 3.70 -9.33
C SER A 113 -0.33 4.42 -10.64
N GLY A 114 -1.16 4.25 -11.67
CA GLY A 114 -1.05 4.98 -12.94
C GLY A 114 -1.09 6.49 -12.75
N ILE A 115 -2.05 7.00 -11.96
CA ILE A 115 -2.16 8.42 -11.57
C ILE A 115 -0.88 8.87 -10.85
N ALA A 116 -0.45 8.13 -9.82
CA ALA A 116 0.72 8.47 -9.02
C ALA A 116 2.02 8.51 -9.85
N ILE A 117 2.21 7.54 -10.75
CA ILE A 117 3.37 7.48 -11.64
C ILE A 117 3.43 8.68 -12.57
N LYS A 118 2.30 9.06 -13.17
CA LYS A 118 2.26 10.18 -14.10
C LYS A 118 2.44 11.52 -13.40
N ARG A 119 1.85 11.71 -12.22
CA ARG A 119 1.89 13.00 -11.50
C ARG A 119 3.16 13.23 -10.70
N PHE A 120 3.77 12.18 -10.17
CA PHE A 120 4.92 12.34 -9.26
C PHE A 120 6.20 11.73 -9.81
N PHE A 121 6.17 10.46 -10.24
CA PHE A 121 7.42 9.76 -10.57
C PHE A 121 8.03 10.15 -11.91
N ARG A 122 7.22 10.44 -12.94
CA ARG A 122 7.72 10.89 -14.25
C ARG A 122 8.27 12.32 -14.24
N PRO A 123 7.60 13.32 -13.63
CA PRO A 123 8.13 14.68 -13.56
C PRO A 123 9.46 14.78 -12.81
N ILE A 124 9.65 13.98 -11.75
CA ILE A 124 10.94 13.88 -11.04
C ILE A 124 12.08 13.45 -11.98
N ARG A 125 11.77 12.71 -13.06
CA ARG A 125 12.71 12.27 -14.09
C ARG A 125 12.76 13.20 -15.32
N GLY A 126 12.17 14.40 -15.22
CA GLY A 126 12.10 15.36 -16.33
C GLY A 126 11.16 14.95 -17.48
N ILE A 127 10.32 13.93 -17.28
CA ILE A 127 9.36 13.47 -18.29
C ILE A 127 8.03 14.20 -18.07
N ALA A 128 7.57 14.94 -19.08
CA ALA A 128 6.31 15.67 -19.02
C ALA A 128 5.10 14.75 -18.77
N THR A 129 4.14 15.26 -18.00
CA THR A 129 2.88 14.57 -17.70
C THR A 129 1.96 14.60 -18.92
N ASN A 130 1.41 13.43 -19.29
CA ASN A 130 0.31 13.36 -20.25
C ASN A 130 -1.01 13.43 -19.47
N GLU A 131 -1.64 14.60 -19.48
CA GLU A 131 -2.87 14.88 -18.73
C GLU A 131 -4.06 14.04 -19.20
N ALA A 132 -4.22 13.81 -20.50
CA ALA A 132 -5.28 12.95 -21.03
C ALA A 132 -5.19 11.52 -20.46
N ARG A 133 -3.96 11.00 -20.35
CA ARG A 133 -3.74 9.66 -19.77
C ARG A 133 -3.97 9.63 -18.26
N VAL A 134 -3.71 10.72 -17.54
CA VAL A 134 -4.06 10.83 -16.11
C VAL A 134 -5.57 10.77 -15.95
N GLN A 135 -6.30 11.55 -16.76
CA GLN A 135 -7.75 11.61 -16.71
C GLN A 135 -8.40 10.25 -17.01
N GLU A 136 -7.89 9.51 -18.00
CA GLU A 136 -8.33 8.14 -18.28
C GLU A 136 -8.19 7.21 -17.07
N TYR A 137 -7.08 7.30 -16.32
CA TYR A 137 -6.93 6.52 -15.09
C TYR A 137 -7.91 6.96 -13.99
N VAL A 138 -8.22 8.26 -13.89
CA VAL A 138 -9.17 8.78 -12.90
C VAL A 138 -10.59 8.29 -13.21
N GLU A 139 -10.99 8.32 -14.49
CA GLU A 139 -12.29 7.81 -14.95
C GLU A 139 -12.41 6.31 -14.70
N ASN A 140 -11.43 5.52 -15.16
CA ASN A 140 -11.40 4.08 -14.92
C ASN A 140 -11.41 3.74 -13.43
N LEU A 141 -10.67 4.49 -12.60
CA LEU A 141 -10.70 4.31 -11.14
C LEU A 141 -12.10 4.59 -10.58
N GLY A 142 -12.75 5.66 -11.03
CA GLY A 142 -14.11 6.01 -10.66
C GLY A 142 -15.08 4.86 -10.93
N GLU A 143 -15.08 4.30 -12.14
CA GLU A 143 -15.93 3.17 -12.51
C GLU A 143 -15.72 1.94 -11.60
N LYS A 144 -14.46 1.66 -11.22
CA LYS A 144 -14.20 0.55 -10.28
C LYS A 144 -14.70 0.89 -8.89
N LEU A 145 -14.55 2.13 -8.46
CA LEU A 145 -15.03 2.58 -7.16
C LEU A 145 -16.57 2.59 -7.07
N ASP A 146 -17.31 2.70 -8.17
CA ASP A 146 -18.76 2.50 -8.18
C ASP A 146 -19.14 1.08 -7.73
N ALA A 147 -18.43 0.07 -8.23
CA ALA A 147 -18.61 -1.30 -7.77
C ALA A 147 -18.19 -1.49 -6.30
N TYR A 148 -17.14 -0.79 -5.86
CA TYR A 148 -16.74 -0.81 -4.44
C TYR A 148 -17.82 -0.21 -3.55
N ASP A 149 -18.46 0.88 -3.96
CA ASP A 149 -19.50 1.53 -3.16
C ASP A 149 -20.71 0.59 -2.95
N VAL A 150 -21.04 -0.21 -3.97
CA VAL A 150 -22.06 -1.27 -3.86
C VAL A 150 -21.65 -2.35 -2.85
N VAL A 151 -20.38 -2.80 -2.87
CA VAL A 151 -19.88 -3.76 -1.88
C VAL A 151 -19.95 -3.16 -0.47
N LEU A 152 -19.35 -1.97 -0.29
CA LEU A 152 -19.25 -1.27 1.00
C LEU A 152 -20.57 -0.71 1.52
N SER A 153 -21.64 -0.77 0.74
CA SER A 153 -23.01 -0.49 1.21
C SER A 153 -23.60 -1.64 2.03
N LYS A 154 -23.04 -2.85 1.91
CA LYS A 154 -23.53 -4.07 2.56
C LYS A 154 -22.65 -4.55 3.72
N GLN A 155 -21.43 -4.03 3.80
CA GLN A 155 -20.40 -4.46 4.75
C GLN A 155 -19.45 -3.29 5.03
N LYS A 156 -18.77 -3.36 6.17
CA LYS A 156 -17.93 -2.23 6.62
C LYS A 156 -16.64 -2.06 5.80
N TYR A 157 -15.98 -3.18 5.49
CA TYR A 157 -14.71 -3.29 4.75
C TYR A 157 -14.85 -4.24 3.56
N LEU A 158 -13.82 -4.39 2.72
CA LEU A 158 -13.95 -5.14 1.46
C LEU A 158 -14.09 -6.66 1.63
N ALA A 159 -13.60 -7.22 2.73
CA ALA A 159 -13.71 -8.65 3.03
C ALA A 159 -14.81 -8.99 4.06
N GLY A 160 -15.51 -8.00 4.61
CA GLY A 160 -16.57 -8.18 5.59
C GLY A 160 -16.62 -7.02 6.58
N ASP A 161 -16.92 -7.30 7.85
CA ASP A 161 -17.09 -6.27 8.87
C ASP A 161 -15.79 -5.89 9.61
N ASN A 162 -14.71 -6.64 9.41
CA ASN A 162 -13.39 -6.36 9.96
C ASN A 162 -12.41 -5.95 8.86
N ALA A 163 -11.54 -4.99 9.17
CA ALA A 163 -10.50 -4.56 8.25
C ALA A 163 -9.46 -5.67 8.06
N THR A 164 -9.06 -5.89 6.81
CA THR A 164 -8.02 -6.88 6.46
C THR A 164 -6.85 -6.21 5.77
N LEU A 165 -5.79 -6.99 5.49
CA LEU A 165 -4.71 -6.56 4.62
C LEU A 165 -5.20 -6.04 3.26
N ALA A 166 -6.31 -6.55 2.73
CA ALA A 166 -6.83 -6.08 1.45
C ALA A 166 -7.19 -4.60 1.52
N ASP A 167 -7.83 -4.16 2.61
CA ASP A 167 -8.16 -2.76 2.85
C ASP A 167 -6.88 -1.91 3.02
N ILE A 168 -5.93 -2.39 3.81
CA ILE A 168 -4.62 -1.74 4.06
C ILE A 168 -3.84 -1.51 2.75
N PHE A 169 -3.92 -2.41 1.79
CA PHE A 169 -3.18 -2.30 0.52
C PHE A 169 -3.57 -1.09 -0.32
N HIS A 170 -4.81 -0.60 -0.19
CA HIS A 170 -5.35 0.53 -0.95
C HIS A 170 -4.82 1.88 -0.46
N VAL A 171 -4.60 2.04 0.86
CA VAL A 171 -4.34 3.35 1.48
C VAL A 171 -3.14 4.07 0.85
N PRO A 172 -1.96 3.45 0.65
CA PRO A 172 -0.80 4.18 0.14
C PRO A 172 -1.02 4.84 -1.23
N TYR A 173 -1.70 4.15 -2.16
CA TYR A 173 -2.01 4.74 -3.46
C TYR A 173 -3.24 5.65 -3.41
N GLY A 174 -4.23 5.36 -2.57
CA GLY A 174 -5.37 6.26 -2.35
C GLY A 174 -4.93 7.65 -1.88
N MET A 175 -3.99 7.70 -0.94
CA MET A 175 -3.41 8.97 -0.49
C MET A 175 -2.63 9.70 -1.59
N MET A 176 -1.97 8.97 -2.50
CA MET A 176 -1.32 9.59 -3.66
C MET A 176 -2.31 10.14 -4.69
N VAL A 177 -3.46 9.49 -4.88
CA VAL A 177 -4.54 10.00 -5.74
C VAL A 177 -5.12 11.29 -5.15
N ILE A 178 -5.35 11.34 -3.84
CA ILE A 178 -5.79 12.57 -3.15
C ILE A 178 -4.74 13.68 -3.29
N LYS A 179 -3.46 13.36 -3.02
CA LYS A 179 -2.34 14.31 -3.16
C LYS A 179 -2.17 14.82 -4.60
N ALA A 180 -2.59 14.03 -5.59
CA ALA A 180 -2.59 14.42 -7.01
C ALA A 180 -3.74 15.36 -7.38
N GLY A 181 -4.63 15.71 -6.44
CA GLY A 181 -5.77 16.60 -6.67
C GLY A 181 -7.04 15.89 -7.14
N PHE A 182 -7.11 14.56 -7.03
CA PHE A 182 -8.25 13.76 -7.49
C PHE A 182 -9.04 13.13 -6.33
N GLY A 183 -9.11 13.80 -5.18
CA GLY A 183 -9.85 13.33 -3.99
C GLY A 183 -11.33 13.06 -4.27
N ASP A 184 -11.95 13.88 -5.12
CA ASP A 184 -13.33 13.75 -5.61
C ASP A 184 -13.71 12.34 -6.10
N VAL A 185 -12.76 11.57 -6.64
CA VAL A 185 -13.02 10.20 -7.11
C VAL A 185 -13.45 9.27 -5.99
N PHE A 186 -13.04 9.56 -4.74
CA PHE A 186 -13.50 8.87 -3.54
C PHE A 186 -14.69 9.58 -2.92
N GLU A 187 -14.64 10.92 -2.77
CA GLU A 187 -15.61 11.70 -1.99
C GLU A 187 -17.05 11.60 -2.51
N LYS A 188 -17.23 11.45 -3.83
CA LYS A 188 -18.56 11.33 -4.46
C LYS A 188 -19.27 10.00 -4.14
N ARG A 189 -18.58 9.04 -3.53
CA ARG A 189 -19.07 7.69 -3.23
C ARG A 189 -19.09 7.50 -1.72
N ALA A 190 -20.27 7.62 -1.10
CA ALA A 190 -20.40 7.77 0.34
C ALA A 190 -19.78 6.61 1.15
N ASN A 191 -19.94 5.37 0.70
CA ASN A 191 -19.42 4.19 1.40
C ASN A 191 -17.90 4.05 1.20
N VAL A 192 -17.42 4.33 -0.02
CA VAL A 192 -15.99 4.38 -0.32
C VAL A 192 -15.30 5.48 0.49
N TRP A 193 -15.90 6.67 0.57
CA TRP A 193 -15.32 7.77 1.32
C TRP A 193 -15.27 7.49 2.82
N ARG A 194 -16.34 6.92 3.39
CA ARG A 194 -16.34 6.42 4.77
C ARG A 194 -15.19 5.44 4.99
N TRP A 195 -15.12 4.39 4.17
CA TRP A 195 -14.12 3.33 4.25
C TRP A 195 -12.70 3.87 4.18
N LEU A 196 -12.38 4.70 3.18
CA LEU A 196 -11.03 5.27 3.04
C LEU A 196 -10.68 6.20 4.21
N ASN A 197 -11.64 6.98 4.71
CA ASN A 197 -11.44 7.83 5.88
C ASN A 197 -11.12 7.02 7.14
N GLU A 198 -11.83 5.93 7.39
CA GLU A 198 -11.52 5.06 8.53
C GLU A 198 -10.11 4.49 8.41
N LEU A 199 -9.72 4.03 7.22
CA LEU A 199 -8.41 3.41 6.99
C LEU A 199 -7.24 4.39 7.09
N ARG A 200 -7.36 5.59 6.51
CA ARG A 200 -6.30 6.61 6.57
C ARG A 200 -6.14 7.25 7.94
N ASN A 201 -7.12 7.10 8.83
CA ASN A 201 -7.04 7.57 10.22
C ASN A 201 -6.60 6.47 11.19
N ARG A 202 -6.22 5.29 10.71
CA ARG A 202 -5.69 4.24 11.58
C ARG A 202 -4.34 4.65 12.16
N PRO A 203 -4.05 4.31 13.43
CA PRO A 203 -2.77 4.64 14.07
C PRO A 203 -1.55 4.19 13.25
N GLY A 204 -1.64 3.02 12.61
CA GLY A 204 -0.54 2.53 11.78
C GLY A 204 -0.23 3.42 10.58
N TRP A 205 -1.24 4.00 9.93
CA TRP A 205 -1.03 4.87 8.77
C TRP A 205 -0.54 6.24 9.21
N LEU A 206 -1.13 6.80 10.27
CA LEU A 206 -0.69 8.07 10.85
C LEU A 206 0.78 8.02 11.27
N ALA A 207 1.24 6.89 11.82
CA ALA A 207 2.65 6.68 12.13
C ALA A 207 3.54 6.69 10.87
N VAL A 208 3.07 6.11 9.75
CA VAL A 208 3.77 6.17 8.46
C VAL A 208 3.82 7.60 7.90
N GLU A 209 2.73 8.37 8.02
CA GLU A 209 2.70 9.78 7.61
C GLU A 209 3.65 10.65 8.45
N ALA A 210 3.78 10.35 9.74
CA ALA A 210 4.71 11.05 10.61
C ALA A 210 6.19 10.88 10.19
N LEU A 211 6.53 9.81 9.46
CA LEU A 211 7.90 9.61 8.92
C LEU A 211 8.31 10.66 7.88
N ASP A 212 7.36 11.39 7.30
CA ASP A 212 7.62 12.47 6.34
C ASP A 212 7.92 13.82 7.04
N THR A 213 7.67 13.92 8.34
CA THR A 213 7.97 15.13 9.13
C THR A 213 9.47 15.14 9.44
N PRO A 214 10.21 16.22 9.11
CA PRO A 214 11.58 16.36 9.58
C PRO A 214 11.57 16.26 11.11
N GLN A 215 12.33 15.32 11.68
CA GLN A 215 12.58 15.35 13.11
C GLN A 215 13.30 16.66 13.41
N SER A 216 12.63 17.56 14.12
CA SER A 216 13.26 18.75 14.67
C SER A 216 14.31 18.27 15.67
N ASN A 217 15.58 18.30 15.26
CA ASN A 217 16.72 18.26 16.18
C ASN A 217 16.86 19.61 16.87
#